data_AF-A0A348TMW8-F1
#
_entry.id   AF-A0A348TMW8-F1
#
_cell.length_a   1.000
_cell.length_b   1.000
_cell.length_c   1.000
_cell.angle_alpha   90.00
_cell.angle_beta   90.00
_cell.angle_gamma   90.00
#
_symmetry.space_group_name_H-M   'P 1'
#
loop_
_entity.id
_entity.type
_entity.pdbx_description
1 polymer ?
#
loop_
_entity_poly.entity_id
_entity_poly.type
_entity_poly.pdbx_seq_one_letter_code
_entity_poly.pdbx_strand_id
1 'polypeptide(L)' 'LDGSVKGAVNIPLDEVQRQLSKFKDKQNIVVFCRSGSRSSQAKSILESNGFQNVINGGTWENVNSIANE' A
#
# COMPACT_ATOMS: atom_id res chain seq x y z
N LEU A 1 -17.82 6.55 -0.42
CA LEU A 1 -16.83 5.94 -1.35
C LEU A 1 -15.76 5.31 -0.47
N ASP A 2 -16.12 4.23 0.21
CA ASP A 2 -15.27 3.54 1.18
C ASP A 2 -14.56 2.40 0.45
N GLY A 3 -13.46 2.75 -0.23
CA GLY A 3 -12.52 1.82 -0.86
C GLY A 3 -11.23 1.71 -0.05
N SER A 4 -11.33 1.84 1.27
CA SER A 4 -10.21 1.84 2.20
C SER A 4 -10.42 0.82 3.30
N VAL A 5 -9.34 0.19 3.73
CA VAL A 5 -9.32 -0.62 4.94
C VAL A 5 -9.22 0.30 6.15
N LYS A 6 -9.87 -0.06 7.26
CA LYS A 6 -9.81 0.73 8.50
C LYS A 6 -8.36 0.93 8.94
N GLY A 7 -7.97 2.17 9.20
CA GLY A 7 -6.59 2.52 9.58
C GLY A 7 -5.60 2.62 8.42
N ALA A 8 -6.02 2.35 7.17
CA ALA A 8 -5.17 2.55 6.01
C ALA A 8 -4.98 4.04 5.69
N VAL A 9 -3.78 4.38 5.22
CA VAL A 9 -3.46 5.72 4.73
C VAL A 9 -3.65 5.75 3.23
N ASN A 10 -4.52 6.64 2.73
CA ASN A 10 -4.72 6.82 1.29
C ASN A 10 -3.58 7.67 0.71
N ILE A 11 -2.75 7.06 -0.14
CA ILE A 11 -1.68 7.73 -0.89
C ILE A 11 -1.89 7.40 -2.38
N PRO A 12 -2.23 8.40 -3.22
CA PRO A 12 -2.29 8.22 -4.67
C PRO A 12 -0.96 7.69 -5.24
N LEU A 13 -1.01 6.82 -6.25
CA LEU A 13 0.17 6.16 -6.80
C LEU A 13 1.25 7.15 -7.25
N ASP A 14 0.83 8.24 -7.90
CA ASP A 14 1.67 9.32 -8.40
C ASP A 14 2.30 10.19 -7.30
N GLU A 15 1.77 10.11 -6.07
CA GLU A 15 2.29 10.78 -4.88
C GLU A 15 3.25 9.91 -4.06
N VAL A 16 3.29 8.59 -4.28
CA VAL A 16 4.09 7.64 -3.47
C VAL A 16 5.56 8.07 -3.43
N GLN A 17 6.13 8.43 -4.58
CA GLN A 17 7.52 8.85 -4.69
C GLN A 17 7.81 10.19 -3.98
N ARG A 18 6.81 11.08 -3.89
CA ARG A 18 6.93 12.35 -3.15
C ARG A 18 6.77 12.15 -1.64
N GLN A 19 6.15 11.06 -1.21
CA GLN A 19 5.79 10.80 0.18
C GLN A 19 6.58 9.65 0.83
N LEU A 20 7.75 9.29 0.29
CA LEU A 20 8.61 8.22 0.80
C LEU A 20 8.94 8.37 2.29
N SER A 21 9.02 9.60 2.80
CA SER A 21 9.26 9.89 4.22
C SER A 21 8.22 9.24 5.16
N LYS A 22 6.97 9.06 4.72
CA LYS A 22 5.90 8.42 5.52
C LYS A 22 6.13 6.94 5.80
N PHE A 23 7.01 6.30 5.02
CA PHE A 23 7.27 4.87 5.08
C PHE A 23 8.55 4.54 5.88
N LYS A 24 9.42 5.51 6.16
CA LYS A 24 10.77 5.28 6.74
C LYS A 24 10.75 4.56 8.08
N ASP A 25 9.75 4.82 8.92
CA ASP A 25 9.63 4.21 10.24
C ASP A 25 8.75 2.95 10.25
N LYS A 26 8.41 2.40 9.08
CA LYS A 26 7.51 1.25 8.95
C LYS A 26 8.31 -0.02 8.70
N GLN A 27 8.15 -0.98 9.61
CA GLN A 27 8.80 -2.29 9.55
C GLN A 27 8.17 -3.24 8.50
N ASN A 28 6.86 -3.12 8.31
CA ASN A 28 6.08 -3.89 7.35
C ASN A 28 5.10 -2.96 6.63
N ILE A 29 5.05 -3.04 5.31
CA ILE A 29 4.20 -2.17 4.48
C ILE A 29 3.30 -3.06 3.64
N VAL A 30 1.99 -2.91 3.80
CA VAL A 30 1.00 -3.56 2.94
C VAL A 30 0.40 -2.52 2.00
N VAL A 31 0.50 -2.76 0.70
CA VAL A 31 -0.11 -1.91 -0.34
C VAL A 31 -1.27 -2.64 -0.99
N PHE A 32 -2.37 -1.92 -1.25
CA PHE A 32 -3.54 -2.45 -1.94
C PHE A 32 -4.20 -1.34 -2.77
N CYS A 33 -5.00 -1.74 -3.76
CA CYS A 33 -5.86 -0.80 -4.49
C CYS A 33 -7.14 -1.52 -4.91
N ARG A 34 -8.01 -0.87 -5.69
CA ARG A 34 -9.27 -1.50 -6.14
C ARG A 34 -9.07 -2.83 -6.88
N SER A 35 -8.06 -2.94 -7.75
CA SER A 35 -7.90 -4.08 -8.67
C SER A 35 -6.51 -4.75 -8.63
N GLY A 36 -5.65 -4.36 -7.68
CA GLY A 36 -4.27 -4.83 -7.56
C GLY A 36 -3.22 -4.18 -8.48
N SER A 37 -3.61 -3.57 -9.61
CA SER A 37 -2.62 -3.05 -10.59
C SER A 37 -1.78 -1.88 -10.07
N ARG A 38 -2.39 -0.93 -9.35
CA ARG A 38 -1.70 0.23 -8.77
C ARG A 38 -0.86 -0.14 -7.56
N SER A 39 -1.30 -1.13 -6.77
CA SER A 39 -0.54 -1.59 -5.61
C SER A 39 0.70 -2.37 -6.03
N SER A 40 0.67 -3.10 -7.14
CA SER A 40 1.89 -3.68 -7.74
C SER A 40 2.92 -2.60 -8.09
N GLN A 41 2.48 -1.50 -8.73
CA GLN A 41 3.38 -0.39 -9.06
C GLN A 41 3.90 0.31 -7.80
N ALA A 42 3.04 0.58 -6.82
CA ALA A 42 3.44 1.18 -5.54
C ALA A 42 4.48 0.32 -4.82
N LYS A 43 4.30 -1.02 -4.83
CA LYS A 43 5.28 -1.97 -4.28
C LYS A 43 6.64 -1.79 -4.97
N SER A 44 6.68 -1.82 -6.30
CA SER A 44 7.93 -1.65 -7.04
C SER A 44 8.61 -0.31 -6.76
N ILE A 45 7.84 0.78 -6.63
CA ILE A 45 8.38 2.10 -6.27
C ILE A 45 9.04 2.05 -4.88
N LEU A 46 8.35 1.49 -3.88
CA LEU A 46 8.87 1.41 -2.52
C LEU A 46 10.12 0.51 -2.44
N GLU A 47 10.08 -0.69 -3.02
CA GLU A 47 11.24 -1.58 -3.05
C GLU A 47 12.44 -0.94 -3.75
N SER A 48 12.23 -0.24 -4.88
CA SER A 48 13.29 0.47 -5.60
C SER A 48 13.88 1.64 -4.81
N ASN A 49 13.19 2.13 -3.79
CA ASN A 49 13.66 3.19 -2.89
C ASN A 49 14.21 2.63 -1.55
N GLY A 50 14.46 1.32 -1.48
CA GLY A 50 15.11 0.68 -0.33
C GLY A 50 14.17 0.28 0.81
N PHE A 51 12.85 0.39 0.63
CA PHE A 51 11.90 -0.14 1.59
C PHE A 51 11.88 -1.66 1.54
N GLN A 52 12.18 -2.27 2.67
CA GLN A 52 12.15 -3.72 2.84
C GLN A 52 10.77 -4.14 3.37
N ASN A 53 10.38 -5.38 3.11
CA ASN A 53 9.10 -5.96 3.58
C ASN A 53 7.84 -5.25 3.06
N VAL A 54 7.79 -5.02 1.74
CA VAL A 54 6.60 -4.48 1.05
C VAL A 54 5.77 -5.63 0.46
N ILE A 55 4.55 -5.79 0.98
CA ILE A 55 3.61 -6.83 0.58
C ILE A 55 2.52 -6.22 -0.29
N ASN A 56 2.27 -6.81 -1.45
CA ASN A 56 1.12 -6.44 -2.27
C ASN A 56 -0.09 -7.28 -1.84
N GLY A 57 -1.06 -6.64 -1.19
CA GLY A 57 -2.32 -7.26 -0.76
C GLY A 57 -3.34 -7.40 -1.88
N GLY A 58 -3.05 -6.91 -3.09
CA GLY A 58 -3.93 -7.02 -4.24
C GLY A 58 -5.12 -6.06 -4.17
N THR A 59 -6.33 -6.61 -4.09
CA THR A 59 -7.57 -5.82 -4.07
C THR A 59 -7.89 -5.31 -2.68
N TRP A 60 -8.62 -4.19 -2.61
CA TRP A 60 -9.11 -3.64 -1.35
C TRP A 60 -9.99 -4.65 -0.61
N GLU A 61 -10.85 -5.38 -1.34
CA GLU A 61 -11.72 -6.41 -0.77
C GLU A 61 -10.92 -7.48 -0.04
N ASN A 62 -9.82 -7.96 -0.65
CA ASN A 62 -8.96 -8.99 -0.07
C ASN A 62 -8.27 -8.50 1.22
N VAL A 63 -7.73 -7.29 1.22
CA VAL A 63 -7.10 -6.75 2.43
C VAL A 63 -8.15 -6.42 3.49
N ASN A 64 -9.33 -5.96 3.08
CA ASN A 64 -10.41 -5.63 4.00
C ASN A 64 -10.98 -6.88 4.70
N SER A 65 -11.04 -8.04 4.03
CA SER A 65 -11.44 -9.28 4.68
C SER A 65 -10.41 -9.75 5.70
N ILE A 66 -9.11 -9.64 5.39
CA ILE A 66 -8.03 -10.07 6.29
C ILE A 66 -7.88 -9.14 7.50
N ALA A 67 -8.05 -7.83 7.32
CA ALA A 67 -7.76 -6.84 8.35
C ALA A 67 -8.90 -6.58 9.34
N ASN A 68 -10.11 -7.08 9.09
CA ASN A 68 -11.27 -6.92 9.97
C ASN A 68 -11.78 -8.25 10.54
N GLU A 69 -11.01 -9.33 10.41
CA GLU A 69 -11.14 -10.53 11.27
C GLU A 69 -10.45 -10.30 12.61
#